data_AF-A0A3D3ZJQ7-F1
#
_entry.id   AF-A0A3D3ZJQ7-F1
#
_cell.length_a   1.000
_cell.length_b   1.000
_cell.length_c   1.000
_cell.angle_alpha   90.00
_cell.angle_beta   90.00
_cell.angle_gamma   90.00
#
_symmetry.space_group_name_H-M   'P 1'
#
loop_
_entity.id
_entity.type
_entity.pdbx_description
1 polymer ?
#
loop_
_entity_poly.entity_id
_entity_poly.type
_entity_poly.pdbx_seq_one_letter_code
_entity_poly.pdbx_strand_id
1 'polypeptide(L)'
;MISNPISLIEGLLNLPLNLPFTPFGKRMTAKGKCDASIYGLIERRLADNHDVGDILSILLSAEDENGNKITKKEVRDALVSLIVAGHETTTNTLIWTMYLLSEHPEVFEKARPRTERSASIDLPGSGHQRIHAPVSLRMGARALRG
;
A
#
# COMPACT_ATOMS: atom_id res chain seq x y z
N MET A 1 -15.43 40.62 16.83
CA MET A 1 -15.05 41.55 15.74
C MET A 1 -13.52 41.55 15.70
N ILE A 2 -12.80 40.86 14.83
CA ILE A 2 -12.97 40.47 13.43
C ILE A 2 -12.74 38.94 13.32
N SER A 3 -13.64 38.24 12.63
CA SER A 3 -13.48 36.84 12.24
C SER A 3 -12.15 36.69 11.50
N ASN A 4 -11.27 35.80 11.99
CA ASN A 4 -9.96 35.59 11.39
C ASN A 4 -10.16 35.27 9.88
N PRO A 5 -9.60 36.05 8.94
CA PRO A 5 -9.82 35.83 7.51
C PRO A 5 -9.40 34.42 7.07
N ILE A 6 -8.48 33.78 7.80
CA ILE A 6 -8.08 32.40 7.57
C ILE A 6 -9.23 31.40 7.82
N SER A 7 -10.06 31.61 8.85
CA SER A 7 -11.16 30.68 9.15
C SER A 7 -12.32 30.78 8.15
N LEU A 8 -12.52 31.95 7.54
CA LEU A 8 -13.45 32.10 6.41
C LEU A 8 -12.93 31.36 5.17
N ILE A 9 -11.62 31.38 4.93
CA ILE A 9 -11.01 30.61 3.85
C ILE A 9 -11.09 29.11 4.14
N GLU A 10 -10.86 28.64 5.37
CA GLU A 10 -11.07 27.23 5.74
C GLU A 10 -12.53 26.78 5.57
N GLY A 11 -13.49 27.61 6.00
CA GLY A 11 -14.92 27.34 5.81
C GLY A 11 -15.33 27.32 4.33
N LEU A 12 -14.76 28.23 3.52
CA LEU A 12 -14.95 28.28 2.07
C LEU A 12 -14.30 27.09 1.36
N LEU A 13 -13.12 26.64 1.81
CA LEU A 13 -12.41 25.47 1.30
C LEU A 13 -13.16 24.15 1.63
N ASN A 14 -13.96 24.15 2.70
CA ASN A 14 -14.82 23.03 3.12
C ASN A 14 -16.26 23.08 2.59
N LEU A 15 -16.60 24.03 1.70
CA LEU A 15 -17.91 24.00 1.04
C LEU A 15 -18.04 22.72 0.20
N PRO A 16 -19.15 21.95 0.31
CA PRO A 16 -19.37 20.73 -0.47
C PRO A 16 -19.78 21.04 -1.93
N LEU A 17 -19.06 21.95 -2.59
CA LEU A 17 -19.23 22.28 -3.99
C LEU A 17 -18.47 21.26 -4.84
N ASN A 18 -19.19 20.44 -5.60
CA ASN A 18 -18.60 19.43 -6.47
C ASN A 18 -18.12 20.02 -7.81
N LEU A 19 -17.12 20.90 -7.76
CA LEU A 19 -16.49 21.51 -8.94
C LEU A 19 -15.05 21.02 -9.11
N PRO A 20 -14.53 20.82 -10.34
CA PRO A 20 -13.27 20.11 -10.59
C PRO A 20 -12.03 20.77 -9.99
N PHE A 21 -12.07 22.07 -9.74
CA PHE A 21 -10.97 22.84 -9.16
C PHE A 21 -11.03 22.94 -7.62
N THR A 22 -12.16 22.59 -7.00
CA THR A 22 -12.33 22.65 -5.55
C THR A 22 -11.69 21.45 -4.84
N PRO A 23 -11.25 21.59 -3.57
CA PRO A 23 -10.75 20.45 -2.79
C PRO A 23 -11.77 19.31 -2.69
N PHE A 24 -13.04 19.64 -2.42
CA PHE A 24 -14.12 18.66 -2.36
C PHE A 24 -14.32 17.92 -3.69
N GLY A 25 -14.39 18.63 -4.82
CA GLY A 25 -14.51 18.01 -6.14
C GLY A 25 -13.31 17.13 -6.51
N LYS A 26 -12.08 17.55 -6.16
CA LYS A 26 -10.87 16.73 -6.32
C LYS A 26 -10.94 15.44 -5.49
N ARG A 27 -11.36 15.53 -4.22
CA ARG A 27 -11.58 14.37 -3.34
C ARG A 27 -12.64 13.42 -3.91
N MET A 28 -13.75 13.95 -4.40
CA MET A 28 -14.82 13.14 -5.00
C MET A 28 -14.37 12.45 -6.28
N THR A 29 -13.57 13.13 -7.11
CA THR A 29 -12.96 12.52 -8.31
C THR A 29 -12.01 11.39 -7.93
N ALA A 30 -11.15 11.60 -6.93
CA ALA A 30 -10.23 10.56 -6.45
C ALA A 30 -11.00 9.36 -5.88
N LYS A 31 -12.04 9.60 -5.07
CA LYS A 31 -12.94 8.56 -4.58
C LYS A 31 -13.55 7.77 -5.74
N GLY A 32 -14.06 8.45 -6.77
CA GLY A 32 -14.65 7.81 -7.94
C GLY A 32 -13.68 6.88 -8.67
N LYS A 33 -12.39 7.26 -8.76
CA LYS A 33 -11.34 6.38 -9.33
C LYS A 33 -11.08 5.15 -8.47
N CYS A 34 -10.98 5.31 -7.15
CA CYS A 34 -10.82 4.17 -6.24
C CYS A 34 -12.01 3.22 -6.31
N ASP A 35 -13.23 3.77 -6.28
CA ASP A 35 -14.47 2.99 -6.39
C ASP A 35 -14.51 2.23 -7.72
N ALA A 36 -14.15 2.87 -8.84
CA ALA A 36 -14.08 2.22 -10.14
C ALA A 36 -13.10 1.03 -10.17
N SER A 37 -11.94 1.16 -9.53
CA SER A 37 -10.98 0.05 -9.41
C SER A 37 -11.53 -1.11 -8.59
N ILE A 38 -12.18 -0.84 -7.46
CA ILE A 38 -12.74 -1.89 -6.59
C ILE A 38 -13.91 -2.59 -7.27
N TYR A 39 -14.85 -1.83 -7.84
CA TYR A 39 -15.95 -2.44 -8.60
C TYR A 39 -15.44 -3.23 -9.80
N GLY A 40 -14.42 -2.73 -10.51
CA GLY A 40 -13.78 -3.47 -11.59
C GLY A 40 -13.18 -4.80 -11.14
N LEU A 41 -12.62 -4.87 -9.93
CA LEU A 41 -12.13 -6.12 -9.33
C LEU A 41 -13.28 -7.07 -8.97
N ILE A 42 -14.35 -6.56 -8.36
CA ILE A 42 -15.55 -7.33 -8.00
C ILE A 42 -16.17 -7.96 -9.25
N GLU A 43 -16.38 -7.19 -10.31
CA GLU A 43 -16.99 -7.69 -11.56
C GLU A 43 -16.12 -8.78 -12.21
N ARG A 44 -14.79 -8.61 -12.26
CA ARG A 44 -13.88 -9.65 -12.77
C ARG A 44 -13.99 -10.93 -11.98
N ARG A 45 -13.99 -10.83 -10.64
CA ARG A 45 -14.09 -12.00 -9.76
C ARG A 45 -15.42 -12.74 -9.94
N LEU A 46 -16.53 -12.01 -10.12
CA LEU A 46 -17.84 -12.58 -10.40
C LEU A 46 -17.92 -13.25 -11.77
N ALA A 47 -17.25 -12.69 -12.79
CA ALA A 47 -17.23 -13.25 -14.13
C ALA A 47 -16.37 -14.53 -14.22
N ASP A 48 -15.20 -14.54 -13.57
CA ASP A 48 -14.28 -15.67 -13.61
C ASP A 48 -14.75 -16.85 -12.73
N ASN A 49 -15.71 -16.61 -11.81
CA ASN A 49 -16.21 -17.57 -10.82
C ASN A 49 -15.08 -18.33 -10.09
N HIS A 50 -13.97 -17.64 -9.85
CA HIS A 50 -12.75 -18.23 -9.33
C HIS A 50 -12.58 -17.85 -7.85
N ASP A 51 -12.68 -18.84 -6.97
CA ASP A 51 -12.34 -18.67 -5.57
C ASP A 51 -10.82 -18.75 -5.36
N VAL A 52 -10.21 -17.64 -4.92
CA VAL A 52 -8.77 -17.53 -4.63
C VAL A 52 -8.49 -17.70 -3.12
N GLY A 53 -9.51 -17.86 -2.28
CA GLY A 53 -9.37 -17.96 -0.82
C GLY A 53 -8.93 -16.65 -0.14
N ASP A 54 -9.15 -15.51 -0.79
CA ASP A 54 -8.83 -14.19 -0.25
C ASP A 54 -10.04 -13.51 0.43
N ILE A 55 -9.81 -12.34 1.01
CA ILE A 55 -10.86 -11.59 1.71
C ILE A 55 -12.03 -11.24 0.78
N LEU A 56 -11.76 -10.96 -0.50
CA LEU A 56 -12.81 -10.68 -1.46
C LEU A 56 -13.65 -11.93 -1.73
N SER A 57 -13.04 -13.11 -1.84
CA SER A 57 -13.77 -14.37 -1.93
C SER A 57 -14.69 -14.58 -0.73
N ILE A 58 -14.16 -14.38 0.49
CA ILE A 58 -14.94 -14.51 1.73
C ILE A 58 -16.15 -13.57 1.68
N LEU A 59 -15.93 -12.30 1.35
CA LEU A 59 -17.01 -11.31 1.26
C LEU A 59 -18.04 -11.67 0.19
N LEU A 60 -17.63 -12.10 -1.01
CA LEU A 60 -18.57 -12.47 -2.08
C LEU A 60 -19.37 -13.74 -1.76
N SER A 61 -18.85 -14.62 -0.90
CA SER A 61 -19.54 -15.81 -0.41
C SER A 61 -20.41 -15.57 0.83
N ALA A 62 -20.33 -14.38 1.44
CA ALA A 62 -21.03 -14.08 2.68
C ALA A 62 -22.54 -13.91 2.46
N GLU A 63 -23.32 -14.50 3.35
CA GLU A 63 -24.78 -14.40 3.42
C GLU A 63 -25.20 -13.86 4.79
N ASP A 64 -26.29 -13.10 4.84
CA ASP A 64 -26.89 -12.64 6.08
C ASP A 64 -27.69 -13.75 6.78
N GLU A 65 -28.25 -13.46 7.96
CA GLU A 65 -29.06 -14.41 8.74
C GLU A 65 -30.31 -14.92 8.01
N ASN A 66 -30.73 -14.22 6.95
CA ASN A 66 -31.88 -14.58 6.12
C ASN A 66 -31.46 -15.30 4.82
N GLY A 67 -30.17 -15.56 4.61
CA GLY A 67 -29.62 -16.15 3.39
C GLY A 67 -29.48 -15.19 2.21
N ASN A 68 -29.59 -13.87 2.43
CA ASN A 68 -29.35 -12.90 1.37
C ASN A 68 -27.85 -12.68 1.19
N LYS A 69 -27.41 -12.68 -0.07
CA LYS A 69 -26.03 -12.31 -0.41
C LYS A 69 -25.78 -10.83 -0.13
N ILE A 70 -24.59 -10.55 0.38
CA ILE A 70 -24.11 -9.18 0.54
C ILE A 70 -24.08 -8.44 -0.81
N THR A 71 -24.46 -7.17 -0.81
CA THR A 71 -24.48 -6.37 -2.04
C THR A 71 -23.07 -5.94 -2.47
N LYS A 72 -22.87 -5.69 -3.76
CA LYS A 72 -21.58 -5.16 -4.28
C LYS A 72 -21.13 -3.88 -3.57
N LYS A 73 -22.09 -3.05 -3.14
CA LYS A 73 -21.80 -1.81 -2.40
C LYS A 73 -21.26 -2.13 -1.01
N GLU A 74 -21.88 -3.06 -0.29
CA GLU A 74 -21.43 -3.47 1.05
C GLU A 74 -20.07 -4.17 0.99
N VAL A 75 -19.83 -5.01 -0.01
CA VAL A 75 -18.49 -5.60 -0.26
C VAL A 75 -17.45 -4.50 -0.47
N ARG A 76 -17.75 -3.50 -1.31
CA ARG A 76 -16.87 -2.35 -1.53
C ARG A 76 -16.62 -1.59 -0.23
N ASP A 77 -17.66 -1.30 0.52
CA ASP A 77 -17.58 -0.53 1.77
C ASP A 77 -16.74 -1.29 2.83
N ALA A 78 -16.91 -2.61 2.94
CA ALA A 78 -16.12 -3.47 3.81
C ALA A 78 -14.63 -3.51 3.41
N LEU A 79 -14.33 -3.64 2.12
CA LEU A 79 -12.95 -3.61 1.61
C LEU A 79 -12.26 -2.28 1.91
N VAL A 80 -12.94 -1.16 1.63
CA VAL A 80 -12.40 0.18 1.92
C VAL A 80 -12.16 0.34 3.42
N SER A 81 -13.11 -0.10 4.25
CA SER A 81 -12.98 -0.05 5.70
C SER A 81 -11.73 -0.80 6.18
N LEU A 82 -11.52 -2.03 5.69
CA LEU A 82 -10.35 -2.83 6.04
C LEU A 82 -9.03 -2.16 5.63
N ILE A 83 -8.96 -1.61 4.41
CA ILE A 83 -7.77 -0.92 3.91
C ILE A 83 -7.44 0.28 4.79
N VAL A 84 -8.45 1.09 5.14
CA VAL A 84 -8.26 2.28 6.00
C VAL A 84 -7.80 1.86 7.40
N ALA A 85 -8.42 0.83 7.99
CA ALA A 85 -8.04 0.32 9.31
C ALA A 85 -6.59 -0.21 9.35
N GLY A 86 -6.15 -0.90 8.28
CA GLY A 86 -4.79 -1.40 8.17
C GLY A 86 -3.76 -0.30 7.91
N HIS A 87 -4.11 0.73 7.15
CA HIS A 87 -3.14 1.72 6.67
C HIS A 87 -2.42 2.46 7.80
N GLU A 88 -3.15 2.99 8.78
CA GLU A 88 -2.54 3.77 9.86
C GLU A 88 -1.66 2.90 10.77
N THR A 89 -2.13 1.70 11.09
CA THR A 89 -1.39 0.78 11.97
C THR A 89 -0.12 0.26 11.29
N THR A 90 -0.19 -0.22 10.06
CA THR A 90 0.99 -0.75 9.35
C THR A 90 1.99 0.35 9.01
N THR A 91 1.52 1.54 8.63
CA THR A 91 2.40 2.67 8.34
C THR A 91 3.16 3.08 9.59
N ASN A 92 2.47 3.23 10.72
CA ASN A 92 3.11 3.59 11.98
C ASN A 92 4.10 2.50 12.43
N THR A 93 3.72 1.22 12.36
CA THR A 93 4.63 0.11 12.66
C THR A 93 5.86 0.14 11.77
N LEU A 94 5.72 0.38 10.48
CA LEU A 94 6.84 0.44 9.54
C LEU A 94 7.76 1.63 9.84
N ILE A 95 7.20 2.80 10.12
CA ILE A 95 7.97 3.99 10.52
C ILE A 95 8.83 3.68 11.73
N TRP A 96 8.24 3.14 12.81
CA TRP A 96 8.98 2.79 14.02
C TRP A 96 10.00 1.68 13.79
N THR A 97 9.65 0.69 12.98
CA THR A 97 10.58 -0.39 12.61
C THR A 97 11.81 0.19 11.93
N MET A 98 11.63 1.06 10.92
CA MET A 98 12.74 1.67 10.19
C MET A 98 13.55 2.61 11.08
N TYR A 99 12.88 3.39 11.94
CA TYR A 99 13.55 4.24 12.92
C TYR A 99 14.45 3.42 13.87
N LEU A 100 13.91 2.38 14.50
CA LEU A 100 14.67 1.53 15.41
C LEU A 100 15.82 0.78 14.72
N LEU A 101 15.63 0.33 13.48
CA LEU A 101 16.70 -0.28 12.69
C LEU A 101 17.82 0.70 12.34
N SER A 102 17.50 2.00 12.21
CA SER A 102 18.51 3.04 11.94
C SER A 102 19.35 3.40 13.16
N GLU A 103 18.76 3.33 14.36
CA GLU A 103 19.45 3.58 15.63
C GLU A 103 20.27 2.35 16.10
N HIS A 104 19.93 1.15 15.63
CA HIS A 104 20.57 -0.12 16.02
C HIS A 104 21.11 -0.91 14.82
N PRO A 105 22.23 -0.46 14.20
CA PRO A 105 22.81 -1.12 13.02
C PRO A 105 23.11 -2.60 13.25
N GLU A 106 23.52 -3.01 14.45
CA GLU A 106 23.80 -4.39 14.80
C GLU A 106 22.57 -5.31 14.73
N VAL A 107 21.37 -4.77 14.97
CA VAL A 107 20.11 -5.50 14.84
C VAL A 107 19.71 -5.59 13.37
N PHE A 108 19.85 -4.49 12.62
CA PHE A 108 19.63 -4.47 11.18
C PHE A 108 20.50 -5.49 10.46
N GLU A 109 21.78 -5.58 10.82
CA GLU A 109 22.77 -6.45 10.21
C GLU A 109 22.43 -7.95 10.41
N LYS A 110 21.75 -8.28 11.53
CA LYS A 110 21.20 -9.61 11.86
C LYS A 110 19.85 -9.88 11.21
N ALA A 111 18.97 -8.89 11.14
CA ALA A 111 17.62 -9.00 10.56
C ALA A 111 17.65 -9.04 9.03
N ARG A 112 18.70 -8.49 8.42
CA ARG A 112 18.90 -8.54 6.98
C ARG A 112 19.03 -9.99 6.53
N PRO A 113 18.16 -10.47 5.62
CA PRO A 113 18.29 -11.81 5.08
C PRO A 113 19.70 -11.97 4.50
N ARG A 114 20.36 -13.07 4.84
CA ARG A 114 21.67 -13.40 4.28
C ARG A 114 21.41 -13.80 2.82
N THR A 115 21.42 -12.81 1.92
CA THR A 115 21.19 -13.03 0.51
C THR A 115 22.33 -13.87 -0.06
N GLU A 116 22.18 -15.19 -0.01
CA GLU A 116 22.79 -16.06 -0.98
C GLU A 116 21.93 -15.99 -2.24
N ARG A 117 22.55 -15.53 -3.33
CA ARG A 117 22.02 -15.39 -4.69
C ARG A 117 21.22 -14.10 -4.95
N SER A 118 21.91 -13.22 -5.67
CA SER A 118 21.42 -12.08 -6.44
C SER A 118 20.06 -12.35 -7.10
N ALA A 119 19.00 -11.79 -6.52
CA ALA A 119 17.80 -11.45 -7.28
C ALA A 119 18.15 -10.17 -8.06
N SER A 120 18.35 -10.30 -9.36
CA SER A 120 18.36 -9.16 -10.28
C SER A 120 16.99 -8.50 -10.23
N ILE A 121 16.89 -7.36 -9.55
CA ILE A 121 15.75 -6.46 -9.73
C ILE A 121 16.00 -5.76 -11.07
N ASP A 122 15.35 -6.22 -12.13
CA ASP A 122 15.29 -5.48 -13.39
C ASP A 122 14.40 -4.25 -13.18
N LEU A 123 15.04 -3.11 -12.94
CA LEU A 123 14.38 -1.81 -13.02
C LEU A 123 14.09 -1.53 -14.51
N PRO A 124 12.83 -1.32 -14.93
CA PRO A 124 12.55 -0.96 -16.30
C PRO A 124 13.17 0.41 -16.59
N GLY A 125 14.22 0.45 -17.43
CA GLY A 125 14.70 1.69 -18.03
C GLY A 125 16.06 2.25 -17.58
N SER A 126 16.97 1.49 -16.96
CA SER A 126 18.36 1.94 -16.79
C SER A 126 19.34 1.06 -17.58
N GLY A 127 19.92 1.62 -18.63
CA GLY A 127 20.97 0.98 -19.40
C GLY A 127 22.17 0.59 -18.51
N HIS A 128 22.59 -0.66 -18.64
CA HIS A 128 23.95 -1.16 -18.45
C HIS A 128 24.84 -0.39 -17.47
N GLN A 129 24.70 -0.67 -16.17
CA GLN A 129 25.86 -0.61 -15.28
C GLN A 129 25.83 -1.79 -14.32
N ARG A 130 26.48 -2.88 -14.74
CA ARG A 130 26.81 -4.01 -13.88
C ARG A 130 27.96 -3.58 -12.96
N ILE A 131 27.71 -3.51 -11.66
CA ILE A 131 28.78 -3.58 -10.65
C ILE A 131 28.40 -4.66 -9.64
N HIS A 132 29.05 -5.83 -9.78
CA HIS A 132 28.96 -6.93 -8.83
C HIS A 132 30.38 -7.37 -8.45
N ALA A 133 30.67 -7.33 -7.14
CA ALA A 133 31.63 -8.24 -6.52
C ALA A 133 31.15 -8.58 -5.09
N PRO A 134 30.61 -9.79 -4.85
CA PRO A 134 30.34 -10.29 -3.51
C PRO A 134 31.60 -10.80 -2.79
N VAL A 135 31.51 -10.87 -1.46
CA VAL A 135 32.57 -10.92 -0.42
C VAL A 135 33.51 -12.15 -0.43
N SER A 136 33.37 -13.11 -1.34
CA SER A 136 34.20 -14.34 -1.35
C SER A 136 35.65 -14.17 -1.82
N LEU A 137 36.03 -13.02 -2.40
CA LEU A 137 37.37 -12.85 -3.02
C LEU A 137 38.44 -12.18 -2.14
N ARG A 138 38.13 -11.74 -0.91
CA ARG A 138 39.13 -11.09 -0.04
C ARG A 138 39.77 -12.02 1.01
N MET A 139 39.13 -13.13 1.37
CA MET A 139 39.73 -14.09 2.31
C MET A 139 40.73 -15.07 1.66
N GLY A 140 40.81 -15.14 0.32
CA GLY A 140 41.84 -15.91 -0.38
C GLY A 140 43.21 -15.23 -0.46
N ALA A 141 43.30 -13.91 -0.26
CA ALA A 141 44.56 -13.17 -0.38
C ALA A 141 45.40 -13.16 0.92
N ARG A 142 44.92 -13.80 2.00
CA ARG A 142 45.66 -13.96 3.27
C ARG A 142 46.31 -15.35 3.40
N ALA A 143 46.13 -16.24 2.41
CA ALA A 143 46.72 -17.58 2.37
C ALA A 143 47.93 -17.71 1.40
N LEU A 144 48.39 -16.62 0.80
CA LEU A 144 49.56 -16.60 -0.11
C LEU A 144 50.65 -15.58 0.31
N ARG A 145 50.61 -15.09 1.55
CA ARG A 145 51.71 -14.33 2.17
C ARG A 145 51.80 -14.72 3.64
N GLY A 146 52.64 -15.73 3.91
CA GLY A 146 52.92 -16.31 5.21
C GLY A 146 53.45 -17.72 5.02
#